data_AF-A0A377KFG7-F1
#
_entry.id   AF-A0A377KFG7-F1
#
_cell.length_a   1.000
_cell.length_b   1.000
_cell.length_c   1.000
_cell.angle_alpha   90.00
_cell.angle_beta   90.00
_cell.angle_gamma   90.00
#
_symmetry.space_group_name_H-M   'P 1'
#
loop_
_entity.id
_entity.type
_entity.pdbx_description
1 polymer ?
#
loop_
_entity_poly.entity_id
_entity_poly.type
_entity_poly.pdbx_seq_one_letter_code
_entity_poly.pdbx_strand_id
1 'polypeptide(L)'
;MCKLTENSFRDVNIAFANELSLICADQGINVWELIRLANRHPRVNILQPGPGVGGHCIAVDPWFIVAQNPQQARLIRTAREVNDHKPFWVIDQVKAAVADCLAATDKRVSELKIACFGLAFKPNIDDLRESPAMEIAELIARWHSGETLVVEPNIHQLPKKLTGLCTLAQLDEALATADVLVMLVDHSQFKVINGDNVHQQYVVDAKGVWR
;
A
#
# COMPACT_ATOMS: atom_id res chain seq x y z
N MET A 1 -27.60 -11.06 1.60
CA MET A 1 -26.59 -11.56 2.57
C MET A 1 -25.41 -12.27 1.91
N CYS A 2 -25.60 -13.24 0.99
CA CYS A 2 -24.49 -13.98 0.38
C CYS A 2 -23.32 -13.08 -0.12
N LYS A 3 -23.63 -12.05 -0.92
CA LYS A 3 -22.61 -11.15 -1.45
C LYS A 3 -21.82 -10.37 -0.37
N LEU A 4 -22.53 -9.88 0.65
CA LEU A 4 -21.91 -9.19 1.78
C LEU A 4 -21.02 -10.15 2.58
N THR A 5 -21.44 -11.40 2.75
CA THR A 5 -20.64 -12.45 3.41
C THR A 5 -19.36 -12.76 2.64
N GLU A 6 -19.40 -12.89 1.32
CA GLU A 6 -18.20 -13.09 0.48
C GLU A 6 -17.17 -11.97 0.67
N ASN A 7 -17.62 -10.73 0.59
CA ASN A 7 -16.76 -9.55 0.70
C ASN A 7 -16.24 -9.38 2.13
N SER A 8 -17.08 -9.63 3.15
CA SER A 8 -16.66 -9.58 4.56
C SER A 8 -15.69 -10.70 4.93
N PHE A 9 -15.87 -11.90 4.39
CA PHE A 9 -14.90 -12.98 4.56
C PHE A 9 -13.54 -12.57 4.00
N ARG A 10 -13.53 -12.01 2.77
CA ARG A 10 -12.29 -11.55 2.15
C ARG A 10 -11.63 -10.43 2.94
N ASP A 11 -12.41 -9.45 3.38
CA ASP A 11 -11.95 -8.30 4.17
C ASP A 11 -11.28 -8.73 5.50
N VAL A 12 -11.94 -9.62 6.26
CA VAL A 12 -11.39 -10.17 7.52
C VAL A 12 -10.06 -10.89 7.29
N ASN A 13 -9.93 -11.66 6.21
CA ASN A 13 -8.68 -12.34 5.90
C ASN A 13 -7.57 -11.37 5.44
N ILE A 14 -7.91 -10.25 4.80
CA ILE A 14 -6.93 -9.19 4.49
C ILE A 14 -6.51 -8.49 5.78
N ALA A 15 -7.46 -8.19 6.67
CA ALA A 15 -7.17 -7.58 7.97
C ALA A 15 -6.22 -8.43 8.80
N PHE A 16 -6.43 -9.75 8.84
CA PHE A 16 -5.53 -10.68 9.51
C PHE A 16 -4.10 -10.60 8.95
N ALA A 17 -3.94 -10.58 7.62
CA ALA A 17 -2.63 -10.46 6.98
C ALA A 17 -1.97 -9.10 7.26
N ASN A 18 -2.75 -8.02 7.22
CA ASN A 18 -2.29 -6.68 7.52
C ASN A 18 -1.83 -6.54 8.97
N GLU A 19 -2.64 -6.99 9.94
CA GLU A 19 -2.27 -6.99 11.36
C GLU A 19 -1.00 -7.81 11.61
N LEU A 20 -0.89 -9.00 11.03
CA LEU A 20 0.31 -9.82 11.14
C LEU A 20 1.54 -9.10 10.60
N SER A 21 1.41 -8.33 9.51
CA SER A 21 2.54 -7.56 8.95
C SER A 21 3.04 -6.45 9.87
N LEU A 22 2.17 -5.84 10.68
CA LEU A 22 2.57 -4.84 11.68
C LEU A 22 3.38 -5.49 12.79
N ILE A 23 2.89 -6.62 13.32
CA ILE A 23 3.57 -7.40 14.36
C ILE A 23 4.93 -7.90 13.86
N CYS A 24 4.98 -8.40 12.63
CA CYS A 24 6.23 -8.87 12.03
C CYS A 24 7.24 -7.73 11.87
N ALA A 25 6.79 -6.53 11.49
CA ALA A 25 7.68 -5.38 11.36
C ALA A 25 8.32 -4.99 12.70
N ASP A 26 7.55 -4.94 13.78
CA ASP A 26 8.05 -4.66 15.14
C ASP A 26 9.06 -5.71 15.64
N GLN A 27 8.82 -6.98 15.28
CA GLN A 27 9.67 -8.10 15.68
C GLN A 27 10.86 -8.38 14.74
N GLY A 28 11.02 -7.62 13.65
CA GLY A 28 12.06 -7.87 12.64
C GLY A 28 11.86 -9.18 11.87
N ILE A 29 10.63 -9.67 11.73
CA ILE A 29 10.26 -10.89 11.02
C ILE A 29 9.85 -10.55 9.58
N ASN A 30 10.31 -11.35 8.60
CA ASN A 30 9.83 -11.23 7.23
C ASN A 30 8.42 -11.84 7.10
N VAL A 31 7.40 -10.97 7.06
CA VAL A 31 5.99 -11.38 6.96
C VAL A 31 5.68 -12.22 5.72
N TRP A 32 6.33 -11.97 4.58
CA TRP A 32 6.06 -12.71 3.34
C TRP A 32 6.54 -14.15 3.44
N GLU A 33 7.73 -14.33 4.01
CA GLU A 33 8.29 -15.65 4.28
C GLU A 33 7.47 -16.39 5.35
N LEU A 34 7.07 -15.69 6.42
CA LEU A 34 6.20 -16.24 7.45
C LEU A 34 4.89 -16.76 6.86
N ILE A 35 4.20 -15.94 6.07
CA ILE A 35 2.94 -16.31 5.40
C ILE A 35 3.15 -17.48 4.45
N ARG A 36 4.22 -17.45 3.64
CA ARG A 36 4.57 -18.53 2.70
C ARG A 36 4.79 -19.86 3.43
N LEU A 37 5.48 -19.85 4.56
CA LEU A 37 5.73 -21.04 5.38
C LEU A 37 4.45 -21.51 6.08
N ALA A 38 3.67 -20.61 6.68
CA ALA A 38 2.41 -20.93 7.35
C ALA A 38 1.39 -21.56 6.39
N ASN A 39 1.30 -21.06 5.16
CA ASN A 39 0.41 -21.58 4.11
C ASN A 39 0.82 -22.96 3.56
N ARG A 40 1.95 -23.55 4.01
CA ARG A 40 2.25 -24.97 3.73
C ARG A 40 1.31 -25.92 4.47
N HIS A 41 0.65 -25.46 5.54
CA HIS A 41 -0.36 -26.25 6.23
C HIS A 41 -1.65 -26.31 5.40
N PRO A 42 -2.23 -27.50 5.13
CA PRO A 42 -3.31 -27.68 4.14
C PRO A 42 -4.65 -26.99 4.47
N ARG A 43 -4.79 -26.47 5.69
CA ARG A 43 -5.99 -25.74 6.15
C ARG A 43 -5.75 -24.23 6.34
N VAL A 44 -4.56 -23.74 5.99
CA VAL A 44 -4.17 -22.35 6.19
C VAL A 44 -4.00 -21.69 4.81
N ASN A 45 -4.65 -20.56 4.63
CA ASN A 45 -4.56 -19.75 3.41
C ASN A 45 -4.61 -18.26 3.77
N ILE A 46 -3.56 -17.80 4.44
CA ILE A 46 -3.38 -16.40 4.80
C ILE A 46 -3.16 -15.60 3.52
N LEU A 47 -3.94 -14.53 3.35
CA LEU A 47 -3.79 -13.62 2.22
C LEU A 47 -2.52 -12.80 2.35
N GLN A 48 -2.13 -12.15 1.26
CA GLN A 48 -0.98 -11.26 1.29
C GLN A 48 -1.37 -9.89 1.87
N PRO A 49 -0.53 -9.28 2.73
CA PRO A 49 -0.75 -7.93 3.21
C PRO A 49 -0.66 -6.91 2.05
N GLY A 50 -1.13 -5.70 2.31
CA GLY A 50 -1.16 -4.63 1.32
C GLY A 50 -1.10 -3.24 1.94
N PRO A 51 -1.21 -2.18 1.12
CA PRO A 51 -1.28 -0.82 1.61
C PRO A 51 -2.60 -0.46 2.31
N GLY A 52 -3.59 -1.34 2.23
CA GLY A 52 -4.96 -1.12 2.70
C GLY A 52 -5.94 -1.90 1.83
N VAL A 53 -7.22 -1.58 1.95
CA VAL A 53 -8.29 -2.19 1.15
C VAL A 53 -9.07 -1.09 0.44
N GLY A 54 -9.15 -1.19 -0.89
CA GLY A 54 -9.85 -0.23 -1.72
C GLY A 54 -10.95 -0.82 -2.59
N GLY A 55 -11.52 0.05 -3.41
CA GLY A 55 -12.64 -0.26 -4.30
C GLY A 55 -13.96 -0.45 -3.55
N HIS A 56 -15.08 -0.32 -4.25
CA HIS A 56 -16.38 -0.19 -3.59
C HIS A 56 -16.86 -1.45 -2.87
N CYS A 57 -16.47 -2.64 -3.31
CA CYS A 57 -17.04 -3.89 -2.79
C CYS A 57 -16.50 -4.20 -1.39
N ILE A 58 -15.20 -4.42 -1.26
CA ILE A 58 -14.60 -4.88 0.00
C ILE A 58 -14.49 -3.71 1.00
N ALA A 59 -14.23 -2.49 0.50
CA ALA A 59 -14.10 -1.31 1.34
C ALA A 59 -15.44 -0.70 1.80
N VAL A 60 -16.61 -1.19 1.35
CA VAL A 60 -17.92 -0.68 1.80
C VAL A 60 -18.84 -1.78 2.32
N ASP A 61 -18.95 -2.93 1.64
CA ASP A 61 -19.96 -3.94 1.95
C ASP A 61 -19.95 -4.46 3.41
N PRO A 62 -18.79 -4.68 4.06
CA PRO A 62 -18.74 -5.11 5.45
C PRO A 62 -19.45 -4.14 6.41
N TRP A 63 -19.41 -2.83 6.12
CA TRP A 63 -20.06 -1.82 6.94
C TRP A 63 -21.58 -1.93 6.92
N PHE A 64 -22.20 -2.47 5.86
CA PHE A 64 -23.64 -2.73 5.88
C PHE A 64 -24.03 -3.79 6.92
N ILE A 65 -23.21 -4.84 7.08
CA ILE A 65 -23.44 -5.87 8.12
C ILE A 65 -23.27 -5.25 9.50
N VAL A 66 -22.21 -4.46 9.69
CA VAL A 66 -21.92 -3.78 10.96
C VAL A 66 -23.02 -2.79 11.34
N ALA A 67 -23.53 -2.01 10.39
CA ALA A 67 -24.61 -1.06 10.64
C ALA A 67 -25.92 -1.74 11.04
N GLN A 68 -26.23 -2.90 10.43
CA GLN A 68 -27.44 -3.67 10.76
C GLN A 68 -27.33 -4.42 12.08
N ASN A 69 -26.12 -4.89 12.45
CA ASN A 69 -25.89 -5.75 13.61
C ASN A 69 -24.69 -5.28 14.45
N PRO A 70 -24.70 -4.04 14.98
CA PRO A 70 -23.51 -3.40 15.53
C PRO A 70 -22.95 -4.10 16.78
N GLN A 71 -23.80 -4.78 17.56
CA GLN A 71 -23.36 -5.51 18.76
C GLN A 71 -22.76 -6.88 18.42
N GLN A 72 -23.26 -7.54 17.37
CA GLN A 72 -22.86 -8.90 16.98
C GLN A 72 -21.66 -8.89 16.02
N ALA A 73 -21.59 -7.91 15.11
CA ALA A 73 -20.60 -7.85 14.03
C ALA A 73 -19.22 -7.34 14.49
N ARG A 74 -18.75 -7.78 15.66
CA ARG A 74 -17.49 -7.33 16.28
C ARG A 74 -16.28 -7.62 15.40
N LEU A 75 -16.14 -8.86 14.91
CA LEU A 75 -15.01 -9.26 14.08
C LEU A 75 -14.95 -8.48 12.76
N ILE A 76 -16.09 -8.31 12.09
CA ILE A 76 -16.19 -7.60 10.81
C ILE A 76 -15.84 -6.11 11.01
N ARG A 77 -16.31 -5.49 12.10
CA ARG A 77 -15.93 -4.12 12.46
C ARG A 77 -14.43 -4.00 12.68
N THR A 78 -13.84 -4.86 13.51
CA THR A 78 -12.40 -4.81 13.81
C THR A 78 -11.57 -5.01 12.55
N ALA A 79 -11.97 -5.92 11.65
CA ALA A 79 -11.29 -6.09 10.37
C ALA A 79 -11.26 -4.78 9.56
N ARG A 80 -12.35 -4.02 9.57
CA ARG A 80 -12.38 -2.71 8.91
C ARG A 80 -11.51 -1.66 9.57
N GLU A 81 -11.56 -1.56 10.88
CA GLU A 81 -10.70 -0.65 11.63
C GLU A 81 -9.21 -0.95 11.36
N VAL A 82 -8.82 -2.22 11.29
CA VAL A 82 -7.46 -2.65 10.93
C VAL A 82 -7.11 -2.25 9.49
N ASN A 83 -7.99 -2.54 8.53
CA ASN A 83 -7.73 -2.26 7.11
C ASN A 83 -7.71 -0.75 6.80
N ASP A 84 -8.59 0.02 7.44
CA ASP A 84 -8.67 1.48 7.31
C ASP A 84 -7.48 2.18 7.97
N HIS A 85 -6.86 1.56 8.99
CA HIS A 85 -5.64 2.08 9.62
C HIS A 85 -4.36 1.77 8.83
N LYS A 86 -4.36 0.72 8.01
CA LYS A 86 -3.17 0.25 7.29
C LYS A 86 -2.47 1.32 6.42
N PRO A 87 -3.18 2.19 5.68
CA PRO A 87 -2.56 3.29 4.93
C PRO A 87 -1.69 4.21 5.80
N PHE A 88 -2.14 4.57 7.00
CA PHE A 88 -1.40 5.42 7.93
C PHE A 88 -0.11 4.77 8.40
N TRP A 89 -0.17 3.47 8.70
CA TRP A 89 1.04 2.71 9.03
C TRP A 89 2.05 2.72 7.89
N VAL A 90 1.62 2.57 6.62
CA VAL A 90 2.52 2.67 5.46
C VAL A 90 3.16 4.05 5.38
N ILE A 91 2.39 5.12 5.59
CA ILE A 91 2.91 6.49 5.60
C ILE A 91 3.99 6.67 6.69
N ASP A 92 3.80 6.09 7.87
CA ASP A 92 4.79 6.17 8.93
C ASP A 92 6.07 5.39 8.60
N GLN A 93 5.97 4.26 7.86
CA GLN A 93 7.15 3.60 7.29
C GLN A 93 7.88 4.48 6.27
N VAL A 94 7.13 5.22 5.43
CA VAL A 94 7.73 6.17 4.47
C VAL A 94 8.44 7.30 5.20
N LYS A 95 7.84 7.87 6.25
CA LYS A 95 8.50 8.91 7.07
C LYS A 95 9.79 8.40 7.71
N ALA A 96 9.79 7.17 8.22
CA ALA A 96 10.99 6.55 8.77
C ALA A 96 12.08 6.39 7.70
N ALA A 97 11.73 5.86 6.51
CA ALA A 97 12.66 5.73 5.39
C ALA A 97 13.22 7.08 4.91
N VAL A 98 12.40 8.13 4.89
CA VAL A 98 12.84 9.50 4.57
C VAL A 98 13.80 10.04 5.64
N ALA A 99 13.50 9.81 6.92
CA ALA A 99 14.39 10.22 8.01
C ALA A 99 15.76 9.52 7.95
N ASP A 100 15.77 8.22 7.68
CA ASP A 100 17.01 7.45 7.49
C ASP A 100 17.80 7.94 6.28
N CYS A 101 17.12 8.24 5.17
CA CYS A 101 17.74 8.81 3.97
C CYS A 101 18.36 10.18 4.23
N LEU A 102 17.70 11.05 4.99
CA LEU A 102 18.24 12.35 5.41
C LEU A 102 19.46 12.19 6.33
N ALA A 103 19.43 11.22 7.25
CA ALA A 103 20.55 10.99 8.16
C ALA A 103 21.80 10.47 7.43
N ALA A 104 21.62 9.79 6.30
CA ALA A 104 22.70 9.20 5.51
C ALA A 104 23.20 10.09 4.35
N THR A 105 22.57 11.24 4.10
CA THR A 105 22.89 12.11 2.96
C THR A 105 22.99 13.58 3.37
N ASP A 106 23.69 14.40 2.60
CA ASP A 106 23.76 15.86 2.83
C ASP A 106 22.55 16.61 2.21
N LYS A 107 21.48 15.90 1.83
CA LYS A 107 20.31 16.48 1.17
C LYS A 107 19.40 17.16 2.18
N ARG A 108 18.77 18.25 1.76
CA ARG A 108 17.64 18.85 2.46
C ARG A 108 16.36 18.07 2.16
N VAL A 109 15.37 18.14 3.05
CA VAL A 109 14.05 17.49 2.86
C VAL A 109 13.39 17.90 1.54
N SER A 110 13.54 19.16 1.14
CA SER A 110 13.00 19.68 -0.13
C SER A 110 13.70 19.13 -1.38
N GLU A 111 14.88 18.54 -1.24
CA GLU A 111 15.67 17.97 -2.35
C GLU A 111 15.45 16.46 -2.50
N LEU A 112 14.87 15.81 -1.50
CA LEU A 112 14.52 14.40 -1.58
C LEU A 112 13.31 14.18 -2.47
N LYS A 113 13.41 13.14 -3.30
CA LYS A 113 12.32 12.69 -4.16
C LYS A 113 11.73 11.38 -3.66
N ILE A 114 10.41 11.35 -3.50
CA ILE A 114 9.68 10.12 -3.15
C ILE A 114 8.91 9.67 -4.39
N ALA A 115 9.07 8.40 -4.81
CA ALA A 115 8.30 7.82 -5.91
C ALA A 115 7.31 6.77 -5.41
N CYS A 116 6.01 7.04 -5.61
CA CYS A 116 4.92 6.11 -5.32
C CYS A 116 4.56 5.31 -6.57
N PHE A 117 4.74 3.99 -6.53
CA PHE A 117 4.44 3.08 -7.63
C PHE A 117 3.05 2.47 -7.45
N GLY A 118 2.14 2.87 -8.33
CA GLY A 118 0.74 2.47 -8.36
C GLY A 118 -0.18 3.48 -7.67
N LEU A 119 -1.32 3.74 -8.31
CA LEU A 119 -2.41 4.57 -7.77
C LEU A 119 -3.75 3.83 -7.78
N ALA A 120 -3.96 2.86 -8.68
CA ALA A 120 -5.20 2.12 -8.75
C ALA A 120 -5.46 1.29 -7.49
N PHE A 121 -6.73 1.00 -7.17
CA PHE A 121 -7.03 0.20 -5.97
C PHE A 121 -6.68 -1.30 -6.15
N LYS A 122 -6.45 -1.73 -7.39
CA LYS A 122 -6.07 -3.09 -7.79
C LYS A 122 -5.10 -3.03 -8.98
N PRO A 123 -4.22 -4.03 -9.16
CA PRO A 123 -3.35 -4.12 -10.33
C PRO A 123 -4.10 -4.11 -11.66
N ASN A 124 -3.44 -3.46 -12.63
CA ASN A 124 -3.69 -3.52 -14.08
C ASN A 124 -5.07 -2.99 -14.50
N ILE A 125 -5.58 -2.00 -13.78
CA ILE A 125 -6.79 -1.25 -14.11
C ILE A 125 -6.53 0.24 -13.90
N ASP A 126 -7.40 1.09 -14.43
CA ASP A 126 -7.33 2.55 -14.36
C ASP A 126 -8.23 3.15 -13.25
N ASP A 127 -8.92 2.30 -12.49
CA ASP A 127 -9.87 2.76 -11.46
C ASP A 127 -9.15 3.18 -10.17
N LEU A 128 -9.18 4.48 -9.90
CA LEU A 128 -8.57 5.12 -8.73
C LEU A 128 -9.56 5.39 -7.59
N ARG A 129 -10.85 5.05 -7.77
CA ARG A 129 -11.89 5.35 -6.78
C ARG A 129 -11.67 4.51 -5.53
N GLU A 130 -11.80 5.14 -4.37
CA GLU A 130 -11.58 4.52 -3.06
C GLU A 130 -10.24 3.76 -3.00
N SER A 131 -9.19 4.27 -3.66
CA SER A 131 -7.89 3.62 -3.68
C SER A 131 -7.04 4.02 -2.47
N PRO A 132 -6.60 3.07 -1.64
CA PRO A 132 -5.68 3.35 -0.55
C PRO A 132 -4.31 3.80 -1.07
N ALA A 133 -3.89 3.33 -2.26
CA ALA A 133 -2.64 3.77 -2.88
C ALA A 133 -2.69 5.25 -3.25
N MET A 134 -3.81 5.71 -3.81
CA MET A 134 -4.01 7.12 -4.13
C MET A 134 -4.06 7.98 -2.86
N GLU A 135 -4.72 7.50 -1.79
CA GLU A 135 -4.76 8.20 -0.50
C GLU A 135 -3.36 8.33 0.11
N ILE A 136 -2.56 7.26 0.10
CA ILE A 136 -1.18 7.27 0.59
C ILE A 136 -0.34 8.29 -0.19
N ALA A 137 -0.40 8.26 -1.53
CA ALA A 137 0.33 9.20 -2.37
C ALA A 137 -0.09 10.66 -2.12
N GLU A 138 -1.39 10.92 -1.95
CA GLU A 138 -1.92 12.25 -1.59
C GLU A 138 -1.38 12.72 -0.24
N LEU A 139 -1.45 11.86 0.78
CA LEU A 139 -0.99 12.20 2.13
C LEU A 139 0.52 12.44 2.14
N ILE A 140 1.31 11.62 1.44
CA ILE A 140 2.76 11.83 1.26
C ILE A 140 3.03 13.20 0.66
N ALA A 141 2.40 13.52 -0.47
CA ALA A 141 2.60 14.80 -1.15
C ALA A 141 2.18 16.02 -0.33
N ARG A 142 1.26 15.86 0.63
CA ARG A 142 0.81 16.95 1.51
C ARG A 142 1.81 17.27 2.62
N TRP A 143 2.53 16.29 3.17
CA TRP A 143 3.49 16.54 4.26
C TRP A 143 4.93 16.65 3.77
N HIS A 144 5.28 16.01 2.65
CA HIS A 144 6.63 16.05 2.08
C HIS A 144 6.85 17.38 1.36
N SER A 145 7.93 18.08 1.69
CA SER A 145 8.26 19.36 1.06
C SER A 145 9.00 19.24 -0.27
N GLY A 146 9.55 18.05 -0.56
CA GLY A 146 10.23 17.76 -1.82
C GLY A 146 9.27 17.23 -2.87
N GLU A 147 9.81 16.76 -3.99
CA GLU A 147 9.00 16.27 -5.09
C GLU A 147 8.42 14.88 -4.78
N THR A 148 7.11 14.72 -4.98
CA THR A 148 6.43 13.42 -4.93
C THR A 148 6.07 12.97 -6.34
N LEU A 149 6.79 11.98 -6.84
CA LEU A 149 6.52 11.31 -8.10
C LEU A 149 5.47 10.23 -7.88
N VAL A 150 4.57 10.09 -8.84
CA VAL A 150 3.64 8.94 -8.91
C VAL A 150 3.81 8.24 -10.25
N VAL A 151 3.85 6.92 -10.22
CA VAL A 151 3.98 6.08 -11.41
C VAL A 151 2.74 5.19 -11.48
N GLU A 152 1.87 5.44 -12.45
CA GLU A 152 0.67 4.63 -12.70
C GLU A 152 0.57 4.31 -14.19
N PRO A 153 0.92 3.09 -14.62
CA PRO A 153 0.93 2.70 -16.03
C PRO A 153 -0.43 2.75 -16.72
N ASN A 154 -1.53 2.73 -15.96
CA ASN A 154 -2.87 2.59 -16.50
C ASN A 154 -3.62 3.93 -16.62
N ILE A 155 -2.97 5.06 -16.32
CA ILE A 155 -3.54 6.39 -16.52
C ILE A 155 -2.59 7.27 -17.35
N HIS A 156 -3.15 8.28 -18.01
CA HIS A 156 -2.37 9.24 -18.79
C HIS A 156 -2.38 10.66 -18.21
N GLN A 157 -3.19 10.90 -17.18
CA GLN A 157 -3.35 12.18 -16.51
C GLN A 157 -3.58 11.97 -15.03
N LEU A 158 -3.06 12.88 -14.21
CA LEU A 158 -3.30 12.85 -12.77
C LEU A 158 -4.78 13.09 -12.45
N PRO A 159 -5.34 12.38 -11.46
CA PRO A 159 -6.63 12.75 -10.92
C PRO A 159 -6.54 14.14 -10.26
N LYS A 160 -7.66 14.88 -10.27
CA LYS A 160 -7.74 16.25 -9.71
C LYS A 160 -7.22 16.37 -8.27
N LYS A 161 -7.38 15.31 -7.47
CA LYS A 161 -6.90 15.26 -6.08
C LYS A 161 -5.37 15.39 -5.97
N LEU A 162 -4.62 14.98 -6.98
CA LEU A 162 -3.15 15.00 -6.99
C LEU A 162 -2.58 16.13 -7.85
N THR A 163 -3.43 16.88 -8.56
CA THR A 163 -2.98 17.99 -9.41
C THR A 163 -2.32 19.08 -8.56
N GLY A 164 -1.08 19.43 -8.89
CA GLY A 164 -0.30 20.42 -8.14
C GLY A 164 0.31 19.90 -6.84
N LEU A 165 0.07 18.63 -6.48
CA LEU A 165 0.70 17.95 -5.34
C LEU A 165 1.74 16.93 -5.79
N CYS A 166 1.45 16.18 -6.87
CA CYS A 166 2.34 15.16 -7.41
C CYS A 166 2.71 15.43 -8.87
N THR A 167 3.81 14.80 -9.31
CA THR A 167 4.21 14.70 -10.73
C THR A 167 3.96 13.28 -11.22
N LEU A 168 3.21 13.11 -12.33
CA LEU A 168 3.09 11.81 -12.99
C LEU A 168 4.37 11.52 -13.77
N ALA A 169 5.14 10.54 -13.32
CA ALA A 169 6.44 10.20 -13.87
C ALA A 169 6.38 8.88 -14.66
N GLN A 170 7.32 8.72 -15.60
CA GLN A 170 7.55 7.43 -16.22
C GLN A 170 8.32 6.49 -15.27
N LEU A 171 8.18 5.19 -15.49
CA LEU A 171 8.79 4.15 -14.65
C LEU A 171 10.31 4.34 -14.50
N ASP A 172 11.02 4.45 -15.63
CA ASP A 172 12.47 4.55 -15.65
C ASP A 172 12.97 5.88 -15.04
N GLU A 173 12.24 6.96 -15.25
CA GLU A 173 12.55 8.28 -14.66
C GLU A 173 12.46 8.24 -13.14
N ALA A 174 11.39 7.64 -12.60
CA ALA A 174 11.21 7.50 -11.16
C ALA A 174 12.30 6.61 -10.56
N LEU A 175 12.62 5.47 -11.20
CA LEU A 175 13.70 4.58 -10.76
C LEU A 175 15.10 5.20 -10.90
N ALA A 176 15.31 6.18 -11.76
CA ALA A 176 16.60 6.85 -11.91
C ALA A 176 16.79 8.00 -10.91
N THR A 177 15.72 8.64 -10.48
CA THR A 177 15.80 9.94 -9.78
C THR A 177 15.28 9.94 -8.36
N ALA A 178 14.46 8.97 -7.96
CA ALA A 178 13.89 8.91 -6.62
C ALA A 178 14.90 8.40 -5.59
N ASP A 179 14.82 9.00 -4.40
CA ASP A 179 15.61 8.65 -3.23
C ASP A 179 14.92 7.58 -2.37
N VAL A 180 13.59 7.67 -2.27
CA VAL A 180 12.74 6.72 -1.56
C VAL A 180 11.69 6.18 -2.52
N LEU A 181 11.62 4.85 -2.64
CA LEU A 181 10.60 4.17 -3.43
C LEU A 181 9.49 3.64 -2.53
N VAL A 182 8.24 3.77 -2.97
CA VAL A 182 7.06 3.30 -2.25
C VAL A 182 6.23 2.42 -3.19
N MET A 183 6.28 1.10 -3.02
CA MET A 183 5.52 0.15 -3.85
C MET A 183 4.12 -0.07 -3.24
N LEU A 184 3.10 0.45 -3.90
CA LEU A 184 1.72 0.45 -3.41
C LEU A 184 0.83 -0.54 -4.17
N VAL A 185 1.04 -0.72 -5.48
CA VAL A 185 0.20 -1.61 -6.31
C VAL A 185 1.08 -2.49 -7.18
N ASP A 186 0.81 -3.79 -7.18
CA ASP A 186 1.64 -4.81 -7.83
C ASP A 186 1.28 -5.02 -9.30
N HIS A 187 1.33 -3.94 -10.09
CA HIS A 187 1.11 -3.97 -11.54
C HIS A 187 2.10 -4.89 -12.25
N SER A 188 1.68 -5.47 -13.37
CA SER A 188 2.52 -6.38 -14.16
C SER A 188 3.82 -5.70 -14.61
N GLN A 189 3.77 -4.41 -14.95
CA GLN A 189 4.90 -3.58 -15.36
C GLN A 189 5.95 -3.42 -14.26
N PHE A 190 5.55 -3.48 -12.99
CA PHE A 190 6.48 -3.35 -11.87
C PHE A 190 7.11 -4.70 -11.48
N LYS A 191 6.33 -5.78 -11.62
CA LYS A 191 6.76 -7.16 -11.32
C LYS A 191 7.83 -7.70 -12.27
N VAL A 192 7.90 -7.19 -13.49
CA VAL A 192 8.94 -7.60 -14.45
C VAL A 192 10.32 -7.04 -14.11
N ILE A 193 10.39 -6.05 -13.22
CA ILE A 193 11.64 -5.46 -12.75
C ILE A 193 12.19 -6.39 -11.67
N ASN A 194 13.36 -6.98 -11.95
CA ASN A 194 14.08 -7.74 -10.94
C ASN A 194 14.48 -6.79 -9.79
N GLY A 195 14.31 -7.22 -8.54
CA GLY A 195 14.75 -6.48 -7.36
C GLY A 195 16.23 -6.10 -7.41
N ASP A 196 17.08 -6.91 -8.06
CA ASP A 196 18.51 -6.58 -8.28
C ASP A 196 18.73 -5.30 -9.10
N ASN A 197 17.75 -4.89 -9.89
CA ASN A 197 17.78 -3.66 -10.70
C ASN A 197 17.22 -2.45 -9.94
N VAL A 198 16.74 -2.63 -8.71
CA VAL A 198 16.29 -1.54 -7.83
C VAL A 198 17.46 -1.16 -6.94
N HIS A 199 18.16 -0.09 -7.31
CA HIS A 199 19.39 0.34 -6.64
C HIS A 199 19.15 1.27 -5.45
N GLN A 200 17.92 1.71 -5.24
CA GLN A 200 17.56 2.55 -4.11
C GLN A 200 17.72 1.79 -2.79
N GLN A 201 18.41 2.41 -1.86
CA GLN A 201 18.60 1.87 -0.52
C GLN A 201 17.30 1.89 0.30
N TYR A 202 16.43 2.88 0.07
CA TYR A 202 15.24 3.12 0.86
C TYR A 202 13.98 2.74 0.07
N VAL A 203 13.45 1.55 0.34
CA VAL A 203 12.27 1.00 -0.33
C VAL A 203 11.22 0.59 0.70
N VAL A 204 10.05 1.22 0.62
CA VAL A 204 8.85 0.83 1.38
C VAL A 204 7.95 0.01 0.47
N ASP A 205 8.05 -1.31 0.58
CA ASP A 205 7.29 -2.22 -0.28
C ASP A 205 6.08 -2.83 0.43
N ALA A 206 4.89 -2.26 0.20
CA ALA A 206 3.65 -2.76 0.78
C ALA A 206 3.09 -4.01 0.07
N LYS A 207 3.72 -4.45 -1.03
CA LYS A 207 3.23 -5.53 -1.90
C LYS A 207 4.18 -6.72 -2.05
N GLY A 208 5.43 -6.60 -1.60
CA GLY A 208 6.44 -7.65 -1.67
C GLY A 208 6.93 -7.95 -3.09
N VAL A 209 7.05 -6.93 -3.93
CA VAL A 209 7.46 -7.03 -5.34
C VAL A 209 8.97 -6.92 -5.53
N TRP A 210 9.65 -6.02 -4.81
CA TRP A 210 11.08 -5.71 -5.01
C TRP A 210 11.92 -6.08 -3.80
N ARG A 211 11.69 -7.29 -3.28
CA ARG A 211 12.36 -7.85 -2.10
C ARG A 211 13.23 -9.02 -2.44
#